data_AF-K9WN34-F1
#
_entry.id   AF-K9WN34-F1
#
_cell.length_a   1.000
_cell.length_b   1.000
_cell.length_c   1.000
_cell.angle_alpha   90.00
_cell.angle_beta   90.00
_cell.angle_gamma   90.00
#
_symmetry.space_group_name_H-M   'P 1'
#
loop_
_entity.id
_entity.type
_entity.pdbx_description
1 polymer ?
#
loop_
_entity_poly.entity_id
_entity_poly.type
_entity_poly.pdbx_seq_one_letter_code
_entity_poly.pdbx_strand_id
1 'polypeptide(L)' 'MATNGNSQAISNLEYDLLTVLQSKSEALKAYEKYMEDAQSTGSQPCVELFKKLQQQDMQQAQEVRQHLQEVMQKGKM' A
#
# COMPACT_ATOMS: atom_id res chain seq x y z
N MET A 1 -37.87 18.32 6.06
CA MET A 1 -36.66 17.58 6.51
C MET A 1 -35.92 17.12 5.26
N ALA A 2 -34.91 17.86 4.83
CA ALA A 2 -34.04 17.44 3.74
C ALA A 2 -32.74 16.93 4.38
N THR A 3 -32.58 15.61 4.45
CA THR A 3 -31.29 15.01 4.80
C THR A 3 -30.39 15.19 3.59
N ASN A 4 -29.59 16.26 3.59
CA ASN A 4 -28.45 16.42 2.68
C ASN A 4 -27.46 15.29 2.99
N GLY A 5 -27.66 14.13 2.35
CA GLY A 5 -26.75 13.00 2.37
C GLY A 5 -25.49 13.32 1.58
N ASN A 6 -24.71 14.29 2.06
CA ASN A 6 -23.38 14.57 1.54
C ASN A 6 -22.35 13.65 2.23
N SER A 7 -22.67 12.36 2.30
CA SER A 7 -21.66 11.34 2.57
C SER A 7 -20.97 11.13 1.23
N GLN A 8 -19.83 11.80 1.03
CA GLN A 8 -18.94 11.57 -0.11
C GLN A 8 -18.55 10.09 -0.11
N ALA A 9 -19.35 9.27 -0.81
CA ALA A 9 -19.06 7.87 -0.98
C ALA A 9 -17.82 7.79 -1.87
N ILE A 10 -16.77 7.15 -1.34
CA ILE A 10 -15.57 6.81 -2.10
C ILE A 10 -16.02 5.96 -3.30
N SER A 11 -15.59 6.32 -4.49
CA SER A 11 -15.84 5.52 -5.70
C SER A 11 -15.13 4.17 -5.60
N ASN A 12 -15.62 3.16 -6.31
CA ASN A 12 -14.98 1.83 -6.31
C ASN A 12 -13.49 1.92 -6.67
N LEU A 13 -13.12 2.76 -7.65
CA LEU A 13 -11.73 2.94 -8.04
C LEU A 13 -10.85 3.54 -6.93
N GLU A 14 -11.36 4.54 -6.21
CA GLU A 14 -10.64 5.10 -5.05
C GLU A 14 -10.50 4.07 -3.93
N TYR A 15 -11.54 3.27 -3.68
CA TYR A 15 -11.50 2.20 -2.69
C TYR A 15 -10.48 1.12 -3.07
N ASP A 16 -10.43 0.73 -4.35
CA ASP A 16 -9.49 -0.26 -4.86
C ASP A 16 -8.04 0.22 -4.70
N LEU A 17 -7.75 1.47 -5.09
CA LEU A 17 -6.41 2.07 -4.94
C LEU A 17 -6.01 2.22 -3.47
N LEU A 18 -6.95 2.62 -2.60
CA LEU A 18 -6.71 2.69 -1.16
C LEU A 18 -6.41 1.32 -0.57
N THR A 19 -7.14 0.29 -0.99
CA THR A 19 -6.94 -1.09 -0.54
C THR A 19 -5.57 -1.61 -0.97
N VAL A 20 -5.14 -1.35 -2.21
CA VAL A 20 -3.81 -1.71 -2.69
C VAL A 20 -2.72 -0.99 -1.87
N LEU A 21 -2.91 0.31 -1.59
CA LEU A 21 -1.96 1.08 -0.79
C LEU A 21 -1.85 0.56 0.65
N GLN A 22 -2.98 0.18 1.26
CA GLN A 22 -3.01 -0.44 2.58
C GLN A 22 -2.24 -1.75 2.59
N SER A 23 -2.53 -2.65 1.64
CA SER A 23 -1.87 -3.96 1.55
C SER A 23 -0.35 -3.84 1.41
N LYS A 24 0.13 -2.90 0.59
CA LYS A 24 1.57 -2.62 0.46
C LYS A 24 2.18 -2.06 1.74
N SER A 25 1.46 -1.19 2.45
CA SER A 25 1.91 -0.63 3.72
C SER A 25 2.04 -1.70 4.81
N GLU A 26 1.10 -2.65 4.84
CA GLU A 26 1.16 -3.81 5.75
C GLU A 26 2.35 -4.72 5.41
N ALA A 27 2.59 -4.98 4.11
CA ALA A 27 3.75 -5.74 3.67
C ALA A 27 5.08 -5.09 4.08
N LEU A 28 5.22 -3.77 3.88
CA LEU A 28 6.41 -3.01 4.29
C LEU A 28 6.71 -3.16 5.78
N LYS A 29 5.68 -3.09 6.63
CA LYS A 29 5.81 -3.32 8.07
C LYS A 29 6.19 -4.76 8.40
N ALA A 30 5.65 -5.72 7.65
CA ALA A 30 5.92 -7.14 7.88
C ALA A 30 7.35 -7.53 7.49
N TYR A 31 7.93 -6.92 6.44
CA TYR A 31 9.28 -7.24 5.98
C TYR A 31 10.35 -7.01 7.03
N GLU A 32 10.21 -6.00 7.90
CA GLU A 32 11.14 -5.78 9.01
C GLU A 32 11.22 -7.02 9.90
N LYS A 33 10.06 -7.54 10.32
CA LYS A 33 10.00 -8.74 11.15
C LYS A 33 10.52 -9.98 10.43
N TYR A 34 10.19 -10.13 9.14
CA TYR A 34 10.63 -11.27 8.35
C TYR A 34 12.14 -11.27 8.10
N MET A 35 12.75 -10.08 7.97
CA MET A 35 14.20 -9.95 7.90
C MET A 35 14.87 -10.33 9.23
N GLU A 36 14.32 -9.93 10.38
CA GLU A 36 14.81 -10.36 11.70
C GLU A 36 14.76 -11.89 11.87
N ASP A 37 13.66 -12.52 11.47
CA ASP A 37 13.48 -13.97 11.59
C ASP A 37 14.43 -14.72 10.63
N ALA A 38 14.64 -14.20 9.42
CA ALA A 38 15.61 -14.73 8.45
C ALA A 38 17.06 -14.59 8.95
N GLN A 39 17.41 -13.46 9.58
CA GLN A 39 18.72 -13.27 10.20
C GLN A 39 18.93 -14.24 11.37
N SER A 40 17.92 -14.40 12.23
CA SER A 40 17.97 -15.28 13.40
C SER A 40 18.12 -16.76 13.05
N THR A 41 17.69 -17.14 11.85
CA THR A 41 17.82 -18.51 11.31
C THR A 41 19.04 -18.69 10.41
N GLY A 42 19.86 -17.64 10.21
CA GLY A 42 21.05 -17.68 9.37
C GLY A 42 20.78 -17.73 7.86
N SER A 43 19.56 -17.39 7.42
CA SER A 43 19.17 -17.43 6.00
C SER A 43 19.43 -16.09 5.31
N GLN A 44 20.67 -15.85 4.93
CA GLN A 44 21.07 -14.67 4.15
C GLN A 44 20.26 -14.50 2.84
N PRO A 45 19.97 -15.56 2.05
CA PRO A 45 19.17 -15.42 0.83
C PRO A 45 17.75 -14.89 1.10
N CYS A 46 17.15 -15.26 2.24
CA CYS A 46 15.82 -14.76 2.62
C CYS A 46 15.89 -13.29 3.03
N VAL A 47 16.93 -12.86 3.74
CA VAL A 47 17.15 -11.43 4.07
C VAL A 47 17.23 -10.59 2.80
N GLU A 48 18.01 -11.04 1.80
CA GLU A 48 18.16 -10.34 0.53
C GLU A 48 16.86 -10.29 -0.26
N LEU A 49 16.10 -11.39 -0.27
CA LEU A 49 14.78 -11.43 -0.90
C LEU A 49 13.82 -10.44 -0.24
N PHE A 50 13.67 -10.45 1.08
CA PHE A 50 12.77 -9.53 1.78
C PHE A 50 13.19 -8.07 1.62
N LYS A 51 14.49 -7.78 1.62
CA LYS A 51 15.01 -6.43 1.32
C LYS A 51 14.65 -5.98 -0.09
N LYS A 52 14.77 -6.86 -1.09
CA LYS A 52 14.36 -6.57 -2.46
C LYS A 52 12.85 -6.31 -2.55
N LEU A 53 12.04 -7.16 -1.94
CA LEU A 53 10.58 -7.00 -1.91
C LEU A 53 10.17 -5.68 -1.25
N GLN A 54 10.78 -5.33 -0.11
CA GLN A 54 10.55 -4.06 0.59
C GLN A 54 10.82 -2.86 -0.33
N GLN A 55 11.93 -2.86 -1.06
CA GLN A 55 12.27 -1.76 -1.98
C GLN A 55 11.25 -1.65 -3.13
N GLN A 56 10.83 -2.78 -3.69
CA GLN A 56 9.84 -2.82 -4.77
C GLN A 56 8.47 -2.33 -4.31
N ASP A 57 8.00 -2.81 -3.15
CA ASP A 57 6.72 -2.38 -2.59
C ASP A 57 6.74 -0.91 -2.16
N MET A 58 7.88 -0.37 -1.70
CA MET A 58 8.00 1.06 -1.38
C MET A 58 7.81 1.93 -2.63
N GLN A 59 8.45 1.55 -3.74
CA GLN A 59 8.30 2.25 -5.02
C GLN A 59 6.85 2.18 -5.52
N GLN A 60 6.25 0.99 -5.49
CA GLN A 60 4.87 0.77 -5.94
C GLN A 60 3.85 1.48 -5.03
N ALA A 61 4.07 1.52 -3.71
CA ALA A 61 3.22 2.26 -2.79
C ALA A 61 3.24 3.76 -3.09
N GLN A 62 4.41 4.30 -3.44
CA GLN A 62 4.52 5.71 -3.86
C GLN A 62 3.75 5.99 -5.15
N GLU A 63 3.85 5.11 -6.15
CA GLU A 63 3.11 5.21 -7.41
C GLU A 63 1.59 5.13 -7.20
N VAL A 64 1.11 4.14 -6.43
CA VAL A 64 -0.32 3.99 -6.10
C VAL A 64 -0.82 5.22 -5.34
N ARG A 65 -0.04 5.76 -4.41
CA ARG A 65 -0.40 6.97 -3.68
C ARG A 65 -0.56 8.17 -4.61
N GLN A 66 0.32 8.33 -5.60
CA GLN A 66 0.21 9.40 -6.59
C GLN A 66 -1.07 9.25 -7.42
N HIS A 67 -1.36 8.05 -7.93
CA HIS A 67 -2.59 7.81 -8.69
C HIS A 67 -3.85 7.99 -7.85
N LEU A 68 -3.85 7.56 -6.59
CA LEU A 68 -4.96 7.80 -5.67
C LEU A 68 -5.22 9.31 -5.52
N GLN A 69 -4.17 10.12 -5.36
CA GLN A 69 -4.32 11.59 -5.29
C GLN A 69 -4.91 12.17 -6.59
N GLU A 70 -4.49 11.68 -7.74
CA GLU A 70 -5.02 12.12 -9.04
C GLU A 70 -6.51 11.75 -9.19
N VAL A 71 -6.90 10.54 -8.80
CA VAL A 71 -8.29 10.08 -8.86
C VAL A 71 -9.17 10.91 -7.90
N MET A 72 -8.71 11.13 -6.66
CA MET A 72 -9.45 11.92 -5.67
C MET A 72 -9.61 13.40 -6.10
N GLN A 73 -8.64 13.94 -6.83
CA GLN A 73 -8.71 15.33 -7.33
C GLN A 73 -9.57 15.46 -8.59
N LYS A 74 -9.53 14.47 -9.48
CA LYS A 74 -10.20 14.55 -10.80
C LYS A 74 -11.58 13.90 -10.82
N GLY A 75 -11.96 13.14 -9.79
CA GLY A 75 -13.27 12.50 -9.65
C GLY A 75 -13.60 11.41 -10.69
N LYS A 76 -12.75 11.24 -11.71
CA LYS A 76 -12.67 10.21 -12.75
C LYS A 76 -11.62 10.69 -13.76
N MET A 77 -10.59 9.91 -14.05
CA MET A 77 -10.02 9.95 -15.41
C MET A 77 -10.86 9.06 -16.31
#